data_AF-A0A0V0YM47-F1
#
_entry.id   AF-A0A0V0YM47-F1
#
_cell.length_a   1.000
_cell.length_b   1.000
_cell.length_c   1.000
_cell.angle_alpha   90.00
_cell.angle_beta   90.00
_cell.angle_gamma   90.00
#
_symmetry.space_group_name_H-M   'P 1'
#
loop_
_entity.id
_entity.type
_entity.pdbx_description
1 polymer ?
#
loop_
_entity_poly.entity_id
_entity_poly.type
_entity_poly.pdbx_seq_one_letter_code
_entity_poly.pdbx_strand_id
1 'polypeptide(L)'
;MTLIKSQHLILFFVSLFILVKETAGKTNATAECKALGDAVDWFLFYKLPKKTIAQIISATSATWTADKAALTSKENNSLVETLAGWVEPMPESLSGFGYNNNPPSMTGVSTSSTSKGILMFTNSETVDEAFLLVYTMDGFLENGVGWVWPQVLTSQGHMGLCMQISESDISSIATSLLYQQPLIYFYFINETVQDQQQELMQLLEGNQKVLTPMYWDLQSITTHKTSVPQKEMLGSSGAAICLQQFQLSAIFSSLAGNE
;
A
#
# COMPACT_ATOMS: atom_id res chain seq x y z
N MET A 1 -17.96 -45.28 -33.01
CA MET A 1 -18.13 -43.81 -33.07
C MET A 1 -19.31 -43.45 -32.18
N THR A 2 -19.06 -43.25 -30.90
CA THR A 2 -20.10 -43.06 -29.88
C THR A 2 -20.61 -41.63 -29.97
N LEU A 3 -21.88 -41.48 -30.39
CA LEU A 3 -22.59 -40.21 -30.44
C LEU A 3 -22.68 -39.62 -29.03
N ILE A 4 -21.95 -38.53 -28.78
CA ILE A 4 -22.04 -37.76 -27.54
C ILE A 4 -23.46 -37.19 -27.45
N LYS A 5 -24.21 -37.63 -26.44
CA LYS A 5 -25.60 -37.21 -26.20
C LYS A 5 -25.64 -35.69 -25.96
N SER A 6 -26.55 -34.98 -26.63
CA SER A 6 -26.71 -33.51 -26.57
C SER A 6 -26.69 -32.93 -25.14
N GLN A 7 -27.20 -33.69 -24.16
CA GLN A 7 -27.22 -33.31 -22.75
C GLN A 7 -25.82 -33.19 -22.11
N HIS A 8 -24.84 -34.00 -22.54
CA HIS A 8 -23.46 -33.92 -22.05
C HIS A 8 -22.71 -32.72 -22.63
N LEU A 9 -23.08 -32.29 -23.85
CA LEU A 9 -22.49 -31.13 -24.50
C LEU A 9 -22.94 -29.82 -23.80
N ILE A 10 -24.21 -29.73 -23.40
CA ILE A 10 -24.73 -28.58 -22.65
C ILE A 10 -24.06 -28.46 -21.28
N LEU A 11 -23.91 -29.57 -20.55
CA LEU A 11 -23.22 -29.58 -19.25
C LEU A 11 -21.75 -29.16 -19.36
N PHE A 12 -21.08 -29.57 -20.44
CA PHE A 12 -19.70 -29.15 -20.73
C PHE A 12 -19.61 -27.65 -20.97
N PHE A 13 -20.51 -27.08 -21.78
CA PHE A 13 -20.53 -25.64 -22.04
C PHE A 13 -20.88 -24.82 -20.79
N VAL A 14 -21.82 -25.29 -19.95
CA VAL A 14 -22.14 -24.62 -18.68
C VAL A 14 -20.95 -24.65 -17.72
N SER A 15 -20.27 -25.80 -17.58
CA SER A 15 -19.06 -25.94 -16.76
C SER A 15 -17.93 -25.03 -17.27
N LEU A 16 -17.71 -24.99 -18.59
CA LEU A 16 -16.72 -24.12 -19.21
C LEU A 16 -17.06 -22.63 -19.00
N PHE A 17 -18.34 -22.26 -19.05
CA PHE A 17 -18.78 -20.89 -18.79
C PHE A 17 -18.59 -20.48 -17.32
N ILE A 18 -18.77 -21.41 -16.38
CA ILE A 18 -18.50 -21.18 -14.95
C ILE A 18 -16.99 -21.03 -14.72
N LEU A 19 -16.17 -21.91 -15.29
CA LEU A 19 -14.70 -21.84 -15.24
C LEU A 19 -14.14 -20.54 -15.86
N VAL A 20 -14.68 -20.12 -17.01
CA VAL A 20 -14.27 -18.85 -17.65
C VAL A 20 -14.68 -17.65 -16.80
N LYS A 21 -15.82 -17.69 -16.11
CA LYS A 21 -16.20 -16.61 -15.17
C LYS A 21 -15.31 -16.58 -13.93
N GLU A 22 -14.89 -17.74 -13.40
CA GLU A 22 -13.96 -17.81 -12.28
C GLU A 22 -12.55 -17.33 -12.64
N THR A 23 -12.07 -17.58 -13.86
CA THR A 23 -10.73 -17.15 -14.29
C THR A 23 -10.69 -15.74 -14.86
N ALA A 24 -11.75 -15.25 -15.49
CA ALA A 24 -11.82 -13.89 -16.04
C ALA A 24 -11.94 -12.78 -14.97
N GLY A 25 -12.25 -13.14 -13.72
CA GLY A 25 -12.38 -12.21 -12.60
C GLY A 25 -11.18 -12.20 -11.63
N LYS A 26 -10.26 -13.17 -11.72
CA LYS A 26 -9.03 -13.18 -10.92
C LYS A 26 -7.90 -12.52 -11.70
N THR A 27 -7.81 -11.21 -11.62
CA THR A 27 -6.50 -10.56 -11.80
C THR A 27 -5.60 -11.09 -10.69
N ASN A 28 -4.45 -11.66 -11.03
CA ASN A 28 -3.43 -11.96 -10.02
C ASN A 28 -3.11 -10.64 -9.32
N ALA A 29 -3.27 -10.60 -7.99
CA ALA A 29 -2.93 -9.41 -7.22
C ALA A 29 -1.43 -9.13 -7.40
N THR A 30 -1.09 -7.88 -7.73
CA THR A 30 0.29 -7.41 -7.92
C THR A 30 0.66 -6.42 -6.84
N ALA A 31 1.96 -6.32 -6.52
CA ALA A 31 2.48 -5.33 -5.58
C ALA A 31 2.84 -4.04 -6.33
N GLU A 32 1.83 -3.40 -6.91
CA GLU A 32 1.99 -2.17 -7.68
C GLU A 32 1.10 -1.02 -7.21
N CYS A 33 1.65 0.20 -7.21
CA CYS A 33 0.83 1.41 -7.13
C CYS A 33 0.00 1.57 -8.40
N LYS A 34 -1.32 1.66 -8.25
CA LYS A 34 -2.26 1.88 -9.36
C LYS A 34 -3.03 3.19 -9.16
N ALA A 35 -2.93 4.07 -10.15
CA ALA A 35 -3.62 5.35 -10.17
C ALA A 35 -4.48 5.44 -11.41
N LEU A 36 -5.78 5.73 -11.21
CA LEU A 36 -6.73 5.87 -12.31
C LEU A 36 -6.70 4.65 -13.26
N GLY A 37 -6.57 3.42 -12.75
CA GLY A 37 -6.55 2.18 -13.54
C GLY A 37 -5.19 1.76 -14.11
N ASP A 38 -4.16 2.59 -14.01
CA ASP A 38 -2.84 2.31 -14.60
C ASP A 38 -1.78 2.15 -13.51
N ALA A 39 -0.80 1.27 -13.74
CA ALA A 39 0.35 1.13 -12.85
C ALA A 39 1.26 2.37 -12.98
N VAL A 40 1.69 2.93 -11.85
CA VAL A 40 2.48 4.16 -11.78
C VAL A 40 3.60 4.07 -10.76
N ASP A 41 4.70 4.80 -10.97
CA ASP A 41 5.83 4.86 -10.03
C ASP A 41 5.43 5.43 -8.67
N TRP A 42 4.52 6.39 -8.68
CA TRP A 42 3.93 6.95 -7.49
C TRP A 42 2.64 7.67 -7.83
N PHE A 43 1.77 7.78 -6.83
CA PHE A 43 0.65 8.71 -6.86
C PHE A 43 0.39 9.27 -5.47
N LEU A 44 -0.09 10.49 -5.43
CA LEU A 44 -0.60 11.13 -4.24
C LEU A 44 -2.09 11.32 -4.40
N PHE A 45 -2.85 10.89 -3.40
CA PHE A 45 -4.27 11.16 -3.34
C PHE A 45 -4.57 12.18 -2.25
N TYR A 46 -5.56 13.02 -2.52
CA TYR A 46 -6.09 13.99 -1.57
C TYR A 46 -7.61 13.97 -1.58
N LYS A 47 -8.20 13.58 -0.46
CA LYS A 47 -9.63 13.54 -0.23
C LYS A 47 -10.04 14.74 0.61
N LEU A 48 -10.89 15.59 0.05
CA LEU A 48 -11.46 16.73 0.78
C LEU A 48 -12.45 16.28 1.88
N PRO A 49 -12.64 17.09 2.93
CA PRO A 49 -13.70 16.89 3.91
C PRO A 49 -15.08 16.79 3.25
N LYS A 50 -15.90 15.85 3.71
CA LYS A 50 -17.27 15.59 3.20
C LYS A 50 -17.35 15.17 1.73
N LYS A 51 -16.21 14.87 1.10
CA LYS A 51 -16.12 14.26 -0.23
C LYS A 51 -15.69 12.81 -0.09
N THR A 52 -16.21 11.98 -1.00
CA THR A 52 -15.87 10.56 -1.11
C THR A 52 -15.02 10.26 -2.33
N ILE A 53 -14.97 11.15 -3.33
CA ILE A 53 -14.05 11.04 -4.47
C ILE A 53 -12.76 11.80 -4.12
N ALA A 54 -11.62 11.11 -4.21
CA ALA A 54 -10.30 11.70 -4.04
C ALA A 54 -9.85 12.43 -5.30
N GLN A 55 -8.95 13.41 -5.15
CA GLN A 55 -8.14 13.96 -6.24
C GLN A 55 -6.81 13.20 -6.29
N ILE A 56 -6.33 12.89 -7.48
CA ILE A 56 -5.11 12.13 -7.73
C ILE A 56 -4.16 13.00 -8.54
N ILE A 57 -2.88 12.98 -8.17
CA ILE A 57 -1.75 13.40 -8.98
C ILE A 57 -0.76 12.22 -9.02
N SER A 58 -0.11 11.97 -10.14
CA SER A 58 0.74 10.79 -10.31
C SER A 58 1.99 11.06 -11.14
N ALA A 59 2.88 10.08 -11.19
CA ALA A 59 4.08 10.13 -12.03
C ALA A 59 3.79 10.37 -13.52
N THR A 60 2.61 9.95 -14.01
CA THR A 60 2.23 10.09 -15.42
C THR A 60 1.44 11.36 -15.72
N SER A 61 0.88 12.02 -14.69
CA SER A 61 0.11 13.26 -14.83
C SER A 61 0.27 14.16 -13.60
N ALA A 62 0.86 15.34 -13.82
CA ALA A 62 1.00 16.40 -12.84
C ALA A 62 -0.29 17.21 -12.60
N THR A 63 -1.40 16.85 -13.23
CA THR A 63 -2.68 17.52 -13.09
C THR A 63 -3.58 16.78 -12.10
N TRP A 64 -4.06 17.48 -11.08
CA TRP A 64 -5.05 16.96 -10.15
C TRP A 64 -6.31 16.53 -10.89
N THR A 65 -6.61 15.23 -10.80
CA THR A 65 -7.72 14.60 -11.51
C THR A 65 -8.57 13.82 -10.51
N ALA A 66 -9.90 13.86 -10.67
CA ALA A 66 -10.79 13.08 -9.83
C ALA A 66 -10.54 11.57 -10.02
N ASP A 67 -10.52 10.81 -8.93
CA ASP A 67 -10.43 9.36 -8.99
C ASP A 67 -11.62 8.76 -9.75
N LYS A 68 -11.44 7.57 -10.34
CA LYS A 68 -12.42 6.91 -11.19
C LYS A 68 -13.72 6.55 -10.45
N ALA A 69 -13.65 6.37 -9.13
CA ALA A 69 -14.81 6.14 -8.28
C ALA A 69 -14.61 6.75 -6.89
N ALA A 70 -15.71 6.79 -6.13
CA ALA A 70 -15.65 7.16 -4.72
C ALA A 70 -14.88 6.11 -3.90
N LEU A 71 -14.19 6.54 -2.85
CA LEU A 71 -13.52 5.67 -1.88
C LEU A 71 -14.48 4.72 -1.16
N THR A 72 -15.78 5.00 -1.17
CA THR A 72 -16.82 4.09 -0.69
C THR A 72 -17.16 2.95 -1.67
N SER A 73 -16.70 3.06 -2.92
CA SER A 73 -16.86 2.01 -3.95
C SER A 73 -15.91 0.86 -3.66
N LYS A 74 -16.37 -0.36 -3.88
CA LYS A 74 -15.54 -1.58 -3.77
C LYS A 74 -14.63 -1.81 -4.97
N GLU A 75 -14.79 -1.02 -6.03
CA GLU A 75 -14.10 -1.18 -7.31
C GLU A 75 -13.81 0.19 -7.93
N ASN A 76 -12.90 0.22 -8.90
CA ASN A 76 -12.58 1.36 -9.77
C ASN A 76 -12.14 2.63 -9.03
N ASN A 77 -11.52 2.50 -7.86
CA ASN A 77 -10.78 3.60 -7.24
C ASN A 77 -9.32 3.17 -7.01
N SER A 78 -8.43 4.15 -7.03
CA SER A 78 -6.98 3.91 -7.06
C SER A 78 -6.48 3.16 -5.83
N LEU A 79 -7.10 3.37 -4.65
CA LEU A 79 -6.73 2.64 -3.43
C LEU A 79 -7.18 1.17 -3.46
N VAL A 80 -8.39 0.88 -3.92
CA VAL A 80 -8.85 -0.50 -4.12
C VAL A 80 -7.94 -1.25 -5.07
N GLU A 81 -7.60 -0.64 -6.20
CA GLU A 81 -6.77 -1.27 -7.23
C GLU A 81 -5.35 -1.55 -6.72
N THR A 82 -4.77 -0.59 -5.98
CA THR A 82 -3.45 -0.74 -5.33
C THR A 82 -3.47 -1.80 -4.22
N LEU A 83 -4.56 -1.86 -3.43
CA LEU A 83 -4.68 -2.74 -2.26
C LEU A 83 -5.42 -4.05 -2.58
N ALA A 84 -5.52 -4.45 -3.85
CA ALA A 84 -6.24 -5.65 -4.26
C ALA A 84 -5.74 -6.93 -3.55
N GLY A 85 -4.42 -7.05 -3.33
CA GLY A 85 -3.81 -8.16 -2.58
C GLY A 85 -3.92 -8.06 -1.05
N TRP A 86 -4.39 -6.92 -0.54
CA TRP A 86 -4.54 -6.66 0.90
C TRP A 86 -5.98 -6.85 1.39
N VAL A 87 -6.97 -6.48 0.57
CA VAL A 87 -8.39 -6.54 0.96
C VAL A 87 -8.91 -7.97 0.98
N GLU A 88 -8.31 -8.86 0.21
CA GLU A 88 -8.54 -10.30 0.27
C GLU A 88 -7.50 -10.95 1.20
N PRO A 89 -7.73 -12.19 1.69
CA PRO A 89 -6.68 -12.94 2.38
C PRO A 89 -5.40 -12.94 1.53
N MET A 90 -4.30 -12.51 2.14
CA MET A 90 -3.06 -12.26 1.40
C MET A 90 -2.63 -13.55 0.66
N PRO A 91 -2.44 -13.49 -0.67
CA PRO A 91 -2.07 -14.68 -1.44
C PRO A 91 -0.62 -15.08 -1.16
N GLU A 92 -0.29 -16.36 -1.32
CA GLU A 92 1.07 -16.88 -1.10
C GLU A 92 2.14 -16.23 -2.00
N SER A 93 1.74 -15.63 -3.12
CA SER A 93 2.62 -14.90 -4.03
C SER A 93 3.02 -13.52 -3.53
N LEU A 94 2.39 -13.01 -2.46
CA LEU A 94 2.66 -11.69 -1.89
C LEU A 94 3.05 -11.81 -0.41
N SER A 95 3.79 -10.81 0.06
CA SER A 95 4.09 -10.56 1.46
C SER A 95 3.79 -9.10 1.77
N GLY A 96 3.53 -8.78 3.04
CA GLY A 96 3.27 -7.40 3.42
C GLY A 96 2.93 -7.23 4.89
N PHE A 97 2.91 -5.96 5.31
CA PHE A 97 2.56 -5.58 6.65
C PHE A 97 1.90 -4.20 6.69
N GLY A 98 1.16 -3.96 7.77
CA GLY A 98 0.37 -2.76 8.00
C GLY A 98 0.71 -2.20 9.36
N TYR A 99 0.91 -0.89 9.40
CA TYR A 99 1.20 -0.16 10.63
C TYR A 99 0.33 1.07 10.76
N ASN A 100 -0.18 1.32 11.96
CA ASN A 100 -1.09 2.44 12.21
C ASN A 100 -1.15 2.70 13.72
N ASN A 101 -0.95 3.93 14.16
CA ASN A 101 -1.03 4.29 15.58
C ASN A 101 -2.46 4.30 16.16
N ASN A 102 -3.48 4.18 15.31
CA ASN A 102 -4.86 3.92 15.67
C ASN A 102 -5.43 2.88 14.68
N PRO A 103 -5.09 1.60 14.84
CA PRO A 103 -5.31 0.57 13.81
C PRO A 103 -6.79 0.18 13.69
N PRO A 104 -7.18 -0.42 12.56
CA PRO A 104 -8.53 -0.94 12.38
C PRO A 104 -8.85 -1.99 13.45
N SER A 105 -10.11 -2.02 13.91
CA SER A 105 -10.65 -3.09 14.75
C SER A 105 -9.95 -3.32 16.11
N MET A 106 -9.06 -2.42 16.55
CA MET A 106 -8.49 -2.43 17.90
C MET A 106 -8.88 -1.17 18.66
N THR A 107 -9.37 -1.32 19.88
CA THR A 107 -9.75 -0.21 20.75
C THR A 107 -8.79 -0.11 21.94
N GLY A 108 -8.43 1.10 22.35
CA GLY A 108 -7.54 1.34 23.49
C GLY A 108 -6.06 1.03 23.25
N VAL A 109 -5.68 0.69 22.01
CA VAL A 109 -4.28 0.48 21.62
C VAL A 109 -3.86 1.64 20.72
N SER A 110 -2.90 2.44 21.20
CA SER A 110 -2.31 3.53 20.43
C SER A 110 -0.85 3.73 20.81
N THR A 111 -0.03 4.17 19.87
CA THR A 111 1.37 4.56 20.14
C THR A 111 1.57 6.06 19.99
N SER A 112 2.68 6.57 20.52
CA SER A 112 3.07 7.98 20.33
C SER A 112 3.54 8.29 18.91
N SER A 113 3.81 7.26 18.10
CA SER A 113 4.07 7.42 16.67
C SER A 113 2.83 7.97 15.99
N THR A 114 3.00 8.86 15.02
CA THR A 114 1.89 9.30 14.14
C THR A 114 1.88 8.57 12.81
N SER A 115 2.84 7.67 12.61
CA SER A 115 3.11 7.00 11.33
C SER A 115 2.06 5.94 11.02
N LYS A 116 1.64 5.90 9.75
CA LYS A 116 0.66 4.94 9.25
C LYS A 116 0.93 4.57 7.80
N GLY A 117 0.78 3.30 7.47
CA GLY A 117 0.99 2.83 6.12
C GLY A 117 0.78 1.33 5.95
N ILE A 118 0.95 0.90 4.71
CA ILE A 118 0.93 -0.49 4.27
C ILE A 118 2.11 -0.66 3.31
N LEU A 119 2.89 -1.73 3.50
CA LEU A 119 3.91 -2.15 2.55
C LEU A 119 3.53 -3.54 2.05
N MET A 120 3.54 -3.72 0.72
CA MET A 120 3.37 -5.02 0.08
C MET A 120 4.47 -5.23 -0.95
N PHE A 121 4.88 -6.48 -1.09
CA PHE A 121 5.89 -6.91 -2.06
C PHE A 121 5.58 -8.32 -2.59
N THR A 122 6.11 -8.63 -3.76
CA THR A 122 6.00 -9.96 -4.36
C THR A 122 6.99 -10.94 -3.74
N ASN A 123 6.67 -12.22 -3.75
CA ASN A 123 7.58 -13.30 -3.34
C ASN A 123 8.31 -13.92 -4.55
N SER A 124 8.32 -13.22 -5.69
CA SER A 124 8.88 -13.71 -6.94
C SER A 124 10.39 -13.51 -6.99
N GLU A 125 11.15 -14.57 -7.27
CA GLU A 125 12.61 -14.46 -7.45
C GLU A 125 13.01 -13.68 -8.72
N THR A 126 12.09 -13.51 -9.68
CA THR A 126 12.39 -12.91 -11.00
C THR A 126 11.72 -11.57 -11.25
N VAL A 127 10.90 -11.09 -10.32
CA VAL A 127 10.13 -9.84 -10.46
C VAL A 127 10.36 -9.03 -9.20
N ASP A 128 10.95 -7.83 -9.34
CA ASP A 128 11.09 -6.87 -8.24
C ASP A 128 9.87 -5.95 -8.24
N GLU A 129 8.91 -6.24 -7.35
CA GLU A 129 7.68 -5.46 -7.21
C GLU A 129 7.35 -5.26 -5.73
N ALA A 130 7.52 -4.03 -5.28
CA ALA A 130 7.09 -3.61 -3.95
C ALA A 130 6.50 -2.20 -3.98
N PHE A 131 5.56 -1.93 -3.08
CA PHE A 131 5.12 -0.57 -2.83
C PHE A 131 5.03 -0.25 -1.35
N LEU A 132 5.21 1.03 -1.05
CA LEU A 132 4.92 1.63 0.24
C LEU A 132 3.80 2.66 0.08
N LEU A 133 2.70 2.44 0.79
CA LEU A 133 1.59 3.38 0.92
C LEU A 133 1.66 4.03 2.30
N VAL A 134 1.89 5.34 2.35
CA VAL A 134 1.84 6.14 3.59
C VAL A 134 0.56 6.99 3.57
N TYR A 135 -0.14 7.08 4.70
CA TYR A 135 -1.41 7.80 4.75
C TYR A 135 -1.72 8.45 6.11
N THR A 136 -2.81 9.20 6.15
CA THR A 136 -3.29 9.97 7.32
C THR A 136 -4.57 9.42 7.95
N MET A 137 -5.08 8.29 7.45
CA MET A 137 -6.36 7.70 7.85
C MET A 137 -6.23 6.80 9.09
N ASP A 138 -6.92 7.15 10.17
CA ASP A 138 -7.11 6.29 11.34
C ASP A 138 -8.08 5.14 11.03
N GLY A 139 -7.88 3.98 11.66
CA GLY A 139 -8.78 2.82 11.50
C GLY A 139 -8.83 2.26 10.08
N PHE A 140 -7.85 2.58 9.25
CA PHE A 140 -7.67 2.11 7.88
C PHE A 140 -6.41 1.22 7.85
N LEU A 141 -6.38 0.02 7.24
CA LEU A 141 -7.43 -0.81 6.64
C LEU A 141 -7.17 -2.25 7.07
N GLU A 142 -8.20 -2.96 7.53
CA GLU A 142 -8.05 -4.36 7.96
C GLU A 142 -7.75 -5.28 6.77
N ASN A 143 -6.82 -6.21 6.94
CA ASN A 143 -6.47 -7.19 5.91
C ASN A 143 -7.56 -8.27 5.80
N GLY A 144 -7.85 -8.73 4.58
CA GLY A 144 -8.63 -9.95 4.35
C GLY A 144 -10.14 -9.87 4.62
N VAL A 145 -10.69 -8.68 4.89
CA VAL A 145 -12.13 -8.48 5.18
C VAL A 145 -12.91 -7.81 4.05
N GLY A 146 -12.28 -7.66 2.89
CA GLY A 146 -12.78 -6.90 1.75
C GLY A 146 -12.65 -5.39 1.93
N TRP A 147 -12.92 -4.65 0.85
CA TRP A 147 -12.84 -3.18 0.89
C TRP A 147 -13.96 -2.57 1.74
N VAL A 148 -13.56 -1.84 2.78
CA VAL A 148 -14.45 -1.07 3.65
C VAL A 148 -13.89 0.33 3.84
N TRP A 149 -14.69 1.34 3.54
CA TRP A 149 -14.37 2.74 3.82
C TRP A 149 -14.99 3.17 5.17
N PRO A 150 -14.19 3.45 6.22
CA PRO A 150 -14.73 3.90 7.49
C PRO A 150 -15.49 5.22 7.36
N GLN A 151 -16.75 5.25 7.80
CA GLN A 151 -17.61 6.43 7.66
C GLN A 151 -17.02 7.70 8.33
N VAL A 152 -16.27 7.52 9.42
CA VAL A 152 -15.61 8.61 10.17
C VAL A 152 -14.64 9.40 9.29
N LEU A 153 -13.97 8.75 8.33
CA LEU A 153 -13.00 9.35 7.43
C LEU A 153 -13.66 10.23 6.36
N THR A 154 -14.95 10.04 6.08
CA THR A 154 -15.67 10.89 5.12
C THR A 154 -15.75 12.33 5.60
N SER A 155 -15.91 12.55 6.90
CA SER A 155 -16.06 13.89 7.49
C SER A 155 -14.77 14.73 7.46
N GLN A 156 -13.61 14.08 7.36
CA GLN A 156 -12.29 14.69 7.49
C GLN A 156 -11.54 14.76 6.15
N GLY A 157 -10.49 15.57 6.08
CA GLY A 157 -9.57 15.58 4.94
C GLY A 157 -8.50 14.51 5.14
N HIS A 158 -8.17 13.77 4.09
CA HIS A 158 -7.11 12.76 4.15
C HIS A 158 -6.23 12.83 2.91
N MET A 159 -4.95 12.52 3.13
CA MET A 159 -3.99 12.32 2.06
C MET A 159 -3.27 10.99 2.25
N GLY A 160 -2.69 10.51 1.16
CA GLY A 160 -1.69 9.47 1.17
C GLY A 160 -0.89 9.43 -0.11
N LEU A 161 0.26 8.79 -0.02
CA LEU A 161 1.26 8.68 -1.07
C LEU A 161 1.58 7.19 -1.24
N CYS A 162 1.33 6.66 -2.43
CA CYS A 162 1.83 5.36 -2.85
C CYS A 162 3.13 5.56 -3.62
N MET A 163 4.15 4.79 -3.28
CA MET A 163 5.42 4.77 -3.98
C MET A 163 5.77 3.34 -4.36
N GLN A 164 6.05 3.11 -5.63
CA GLN A 164 6.71 1.90 -6.10
C GLN A 164 8.17 1.95 -5.64
N ILE A 165 8.60 0.95 -4.89
CA ILE A 165 9.95 0.82 -4.32
C ILE A 165 10.58 -0.48 -4.82
N SER A 166 11.90 -0.59 -4.72
CA SER A 166 12.57 -1.88 -4.90
C SER A 166 12.45 -2.70 -3.61
N GLU A 167 12.38 -4.01 -3.72
CA GLU A 167 12.48 -4.93 -2.59
C GLU A 167 13.79 -4.74 -1.80
N SER A 168 14.84 -4.26 -2.46
CA SER A 168 16.11 -3.93 -1.80
C SER A 168 16.02 -2.75 -0.82
N ASP A 169 15.03 -1.87 -0.97
CA ASP A 169 14.81 -0.72 -0.08
C ASP A 169 14.00 -1.08 1.18
N ILE A 170 13.44 -2.30 1.25
CA ILE A 170 12.57 -2.72 2.37
C ILE A 170 13.32 -2.73 3.70
N SER A 171 14.59 -3.14 3.72
CA SER A 171 15.43 -3.16 4.93
C SER A 171 15.67 -1.75 5.50
N SER A 172 15.88 -0.77 4.62
CA SER A 172 15.97 0.65 4.98
C SER A 172 14.64 1.12 5.58
N ILE A 173 13.52 0.88 4.90
CA ILE A 173 12.18 1.24 5.40
C ILE A 173 11.91 0.60 6.77
N ALA A 174 12.25 -0.67 6.96
CA ALA A 174 12.09 -1.36 8.23
C ALA A 174 12.87 -0.68 9.36
N THR A 175 14.12 -0.26 9.07
CA THR A 175 14.96 0.50 9.99
C THR A 175 14.33 1.87 10.33
N SER A 176 13.85 2.60 9.33
CA SER A 176 13.15 3.88 9.53
C SER A 176 11.90 3.72 10.42
N LEU A 177 11.13 2.65 10.20
CA LEU A 177 9.96 2.36 11.02
C LEU A 177 10.34 1.94 12.44
N LEU A 178 11.42 1.20 12.63
CA LEU A 178 11.92 0.85 13.96
C LEU A 178 12.17 2.11 14.81
N TYR A 179 12.72 3.18 14.22
CA TYR A 179 12.88 4.48 14.89
C TYR A 179 11.55 5.19 15.18
N GLN A 180 10.60 5.12 14.25
CA GLN A 180 9.30 5.74 14.41
C GLN A 180 8.42 4.99 15.42
N GLN A 181 8.75 3.74 15.76
CA GLN A 181 8.01 2.86 16.67
C GLN A 181 6.50 2.84 16.38
N PRO A 182 6.08 2.59 15.13
CA PRO A 182 4.67 2.47 14.81
C PRO A 182 4.13 1.17 15.40
N LEU A 183 2.82 1.10 15.55
CA LEU A 183 2.14 -0.13 15.90
C LEU A 183 1.92 -0.95 14.63
N ILE A 184 2.56 -2.11 14.53
CA ILE A 184 2.27 -3.12 13.50
C ILE A 184 0.98 -3.83 13.90
N TYR A 185 -0.07 -3.75 13.07
CA TYR A 185 -1.37 -4.38 13.37
C TYR A 185 -1.62 -5.66 12.57
N PHE A 186 -0.89 -5.85 11.47
CA PHE A 186 -0.96 -7.05 10.64
C PHE A 186 0.37 -7.24 9.92
N TYR A 187 0.80 -8.49 9.78
CA TYR A 187 1.85 -8.87 8.85
C TYR A 187 1.63 -10.31 8.35
N PHE A 188 2.04 -10.56 7.11
CA PHE A 188 2.17 -11.88 6.52
C PHE A 188 3.41 -11.87 5.64
N ILE A 189 4.42 -12.66 6.01
CA ILE A 189 5.67 -12.80 5.25
C ILE A 189 5.83 -14.27 4.92
N ASN A 190 5.87 -14.60 3.62
CA ASN A 190 6.06 -15.97 3.17
C ASN A 190 7.42 -16.50 3.65
N GLU A 191 7.45 -17.72 4.17
CA GLU A 191 8.66 -18.38 4.68
C GLU A 191 9.82 -18.36 3.66
N THR A 192 9.52 -18.41 2.36
CA THR A 192 10.54 -18.40 1.30
C THR A 192 11.35 -17.12 1.22
N VAL A 193 10.83 -15.99 1.72
CA VAL A 193 11.48 -14.68 1.64
C VAL A 193 11.95 -14.17 3.01
N GLN A 194 11.60 -14.83 4.12
CA GLN A 194 11.95 -14.37 5.46
C GLN A 194 13.46 -14.26 5.68
N ASP A 195 14.23 -15.24 5.19
CA ASP A 195 15.70 -15.25 5.30
C ASP A 195 16.36 -14.06 4.56
N GLN A 196 15.72 -13.56 3.51
CA GLN A 196 16.18 -12.40 2.74
C GLN A 196 15.77 -11.06 3.39
N GLN A 197 14.80 -11.10 4.30
CA GLN A 197 14.15 -9.92 4.90
C GLN A 197 14.40 -9.85 6.41
N GLN A 198 15.65 -10.08 6.84
CA GLN A 198 15.99 -10.24 8.26
C GLN A 198 15.72 -8.96 9.08
N GLU A 199 16.05 -7.78 8.56
CA GLU A 199 15.76 -6.49 9.22
C GLU A 199 14.25 -6.24 9.36
N LEU A 200 13.47 -6.61 8.33
CA LEU A 200 12.02 -6.52 8.38
C LEU A 200 11.47 -7.45 9.46
N MET A 201 11.92 -8.71 9.52
CA MET A 201 11.47 -9.65 10.55
C MET A 201 11.77 -9.15 11.96
N GLN A 202 12.93 -8.51 12.18
CA GLN A 202 13.24 -7.90 13.48
C GLN A 202 12.26 -6.78 13.89
N LEU A 203 11.80 -5.97 12.94
CA LEU A 203 10.75 -4.97 13.16
C LEU A 203 9.43 -5.64 13.51
N LEU A 204 9.01 -6.65 12.72
CA LEU A 204 7.70 -7.30 12.84
C LEU A 204 7.57 -8.10 14.14
N GLU A 205 8.64 -8.77 14.57
CA GLU A 205 8.67 -9.57 15.79
C GLU A 205 8.86 -8.71 17.06
N GLY A 206 9.20 -7.42 16.91
CA GLY A 206 9.49 -6.53 18.04
C GLY A 206 10.78 -6.89 18.78
N ASN A 207 11.69 -7.61 18.12
CA ASN A 207 12.92 -8.15 18.71
C ASN A 207 14.03 -7.10 18.87
N GLN A 208 13.87 -5.91 18.27
CA GLN A 208 14.80 -4.79 18.38
C GLN A 208 14.24 -3.70 19.29
N LYS A 209 15.01 -3.31 20.32
CA LYS A 209 14.76 -2.09 21.09
C LYS A 209 15.66 -0.98 20.56
N VAL A 210 15.08 0.17 20.22
CA VAL A 210 15.85 1.39 19.95
C VAL A 210 16.46 1.87 21.27
N LEU A 211 17.70 1.48 21.54
CA LEU A 211 18.38 1.72 22.82
C LEU A 211 18.77 3.20 23.03
N THR A 212 18.95 3.95 21.95
CA THR A 212 19.19 5.40 21.98
C THR A 212 18.53 6.03 20.76
N PRO A 213 17.55 6.93 20.94
CA PRO A 213 17.02 7.68 19.82
C PRO A 213 18.06 8.68 19.33
N MET A 214 18.52 8.58 18.07
CA MET A 214 19.01 9.76 17.37
C MET A 214 17.81 10.70 17.15
N TYR A 215 18.04 12.01 17.26
CA TYR A 215 16.96 13.01 17.19
C TYR A 215 16.19 12.94 15.86
N TRP A 216 16.84 12.47 14.79
CA TRP A 216 16.30 12.16 13.47
C TRP A 216 17.22 11.16 12.74
N ASP A 217 16.65 10.36 11.84
CA ASP A 217 17.33 9.49 10.87
C ASP A 217 16.79 9.82 9.48
N LEU A 218 17.67 9.96 8.49
CA LEU A 218 17.33 10.33 7.11
C LEU A 218 17.78 9.22 6.17
N GLN A 219 16.84 8.63 5.46
CA GLN A 219 17.11 7.60 4.48
C GLN A 219 16.59 8.01 3.11
N SER A 220 17.40 7.80 2.07
CA SER A 220 17.02 8.11 0.70
C SER A 220 16.57 6.83 0.01
N ILE A 221 15.34 6.82 -0.49
CA ILE A 221 14.73 5.69 -1.21
C ILE A 221 14.41 6.15 -2.62
N THR A 222 14.64 5.28 -3.60
CA THR A 222 14.41 5.61 -5.01
C THR A 222 13.20 4.84 -5.53
N THR A 223 12.39 5.47 -6.38
CA THR A 223 11.25 4.77 -6.96
C THR A 223 11.72 3.76 -8.01
N HIS A 224 11.27 2.50 -7.92
CA HIS A 224 11.83 1.38 -8.70
C HIS A 224 11.84 1.63 -10.23
N LYS A 225 10.81 2.32 -10.74
CA LYS A 225 10.60 2.55 -12.17
C LYS A 225 11.31 3.81 -12.71
N THR A 226 12.01 4.58 -11.87
CA THR A 226 12.79 5.77 -12.27
C THR A 226 14.12 5.86 -11.51
N SER A 227 15.25 5.88 -12.22
CA SER A 227 16.62 5.96 -11.67
C SER A 227 17.02 7.33 -11.09
N VAL A 228 16.05 8.16 -10.73
CA VAL A 228 16.25 9.46 -10.10
C VAL A 228 15.92 9.32 -8.62
N PRO A 229 16.85 9.57 -7.67
CA PRO A 229 16.56 9.54 -6.24
C PRO A 229 15.52 10.63 -5.96
N GLN A 230 14.25 10.24 -5.86
CA GLN A 230 13.17 11.22 -5.78
C GLN A 230 12.77 11.53 -4.34
N LYS A 231 13.08 10.69 -3.33
CA LYS A 231 12.38 10.79 -2.03
C LYS A 231 13.24 10.43 -0.82
N GLU A 232 13.19 11.33 0.14
CA GLU A 232 13.81 11.22 1.46
C GLU A 232 12.76 10.80 2.49
N MET A 233 13.01 9.70 3.20
CA MET A 233 12.25 9.23 4.34
C MET A 233 12.96 9.72 5.62
N LEU A 234 12.28 10.55 6.41
CA LEU A 234 12.77 10.96 7.72
C LEU A 234 12.08 10.16 8.83
N GLY A 235 12.86 9.42 9.62
CA GLY A 235 12.46 8.88 10.91
C GLY A 235 12.80 9.88 12.01
N SER A 236 11.87 10.16 12.92
CA SER A 236 12.18 10.90 14.15
C SER A 236 11.57 10.19 15.35
N SER A 237 12.25 10.33 16.49
CA SER A 237 11.86 9.71 17.74
C SER A 237 11.36 10.79 18.72
N GLY A 238 10.06 10.79 19.02
CA GLY A 238 9.45 11.72 19.97
C GLY A 238 8.22 12.46 19.43
N ALA A 239 7.32 12.85 20.34
CA ALA A 239 6.01 13.47 20.05
C ALA A 239 6.08 14.88 19.42
N ALA A 240 7.27 15.36 19.02
CA ALA A 240 7.49 16.74 18.62
C ALA A 240 8.45 16.89 17.42
N ILE A 241 8.32 16.06 16.38
CA ILE A 241 8.70 16.46 15.00
C ILE A 241 7.64 15.89 14.05
N CYS A 242 6.44 16.48 14.08
CA CYS A 242 5.39 16.23 13.10
C CYS A 242 5.40 17.40 12.11
N LEU A 243 6.12 17.26 10.98
CA LEU A 243 5.95 18.01 9.72
C LEU A 243 7.03 17.71 8.66
N GLN A 244 8.11 17.00 8.99
CA GLN A 244 9.23 16.76 8.05
C GLN A 244 9.27 15.37 7.40
N GLN A 245 8.27 14.52 7.62
CA GLN A 245 8.35 13.09 7.26
C GLN A 245 8.52 12.77 5.77
N PHE A 246 8.26 13.75 4.90
CA PHE A 246 8.79 13.81 3.55
C PHE A 246 9.15 15.28 3.31
N GLN A 247 10.37 15.59 2.85
CA GLN A 247 10.64 16.88 2.20
C GLN A 247 9.83 16.92 0.88
N LEU A 248 8.51 17.10 0.99
CA LEU A 248 7.59 17.41 -0.11
C LEU A 248 7.99 18.71 -0.82
N SER A 249 8.95 19.47 -0.27
CA SER A 249 9.55 20.66 -0.87
C SER A 249 10.08 20.37 -2.28
N ALA A 250 10.64 19.19 -2.56
CA ALA A 250 11.11 18.80 -3.91
C ALA A 250 9.94 18.56 -4.89
N ILE A 251 8.83 18.01 -4.40
CA ILE A 251 7.60 17.81 -5.19
C ILE A 251 6.96 19.18 -5.49
N PHE A 252 6.87 20.08 -4.51
CA PHE A 252 6.32 21.41 -4.74
C PHE A 252 7.24 22.29 -5.60
N SER A 253 8.57 22.17 -5.51
CA SER A 253 9.48 22.96 -6.34
C SER A 253 9.54 22.48 -7.79
N SER A 254 9.35 21.18 -8.07
CA SER A 254 9.20 20.71 -9.46
C SER A 254 7.80 21.00 -10.03
N LEU A 255 6.75 21.08 -9.20
CA LEU A 255 5.39 21.44 -9.62
C LEU A 255 5.21 22.96 -9.79
N ALA A 256 5.98 23.79 -9.07
CA ALA A 256 5.94 25.25 -9.19
C ALA A 256 6.84 25.81 -10.31
N GLY A 257 7.60 24.96 -11.01
CA GLY A 257 8.52 25.38 -12.06
C GLY A 257 7.93 25.51 -13.48
N ASN A 258 6.61 25.35 -13.62
CA ASN A 258 5.90 25.37 -14.91
C ASN A 258 4.73 26.37 -14.93
N GLU A 259 4.92 27.56 -14.33
CA GLU A 259 4.17 28.78 -14.71
C GLU A 259 5.05 29.71 -15.53
#